data_AF-A0AAD8KGS2-F1
#
_entry.id   AF-A0AAD8KGS2-F1
#
_cell.length_a   1.000
_cell.length_b   1.000
_cell.length_c   1.000
_cell.angle_alpha   90.00
_cell.angle_beta   90.00
_cell.angle_gamma   90.00
#
_symmetry.space_group_name_H-M   'P 1'
#
loop_
_entity.id
_entity.type
_entity.pdbx_description
1 polymer ?
#
loop_
_entity_poly.entity_id
_entity_poly.type
_entity_poly.pdbx_seq_one_letter_code
_entity_poly.pdbx_strand_id
1 'polypeptide(L)'
;MNSGSSGSEFITGSDAVRCTDHMCPLRVHWHIKSNYVDHWRVKLTVTNLNYNRNYSNWNLVVHHPGFSQPATTYSFNTTLLHTNGISDDVALFWGIDYYNTELLNADEDQVGSVSTEILLTKDHKTFTFSNGWALPRTIYFAGENCIMPSPETYPMLPNGTSTRSPVHNLILFIIIYLNFKLLRF
;
A
#
# COMPACT_ATOMS: atom_id res chain seq x y z
N MET A 1 -24.06 43.70 -17.61
CA MET A 1 -23.03 43.85 -16.56
C MET A 1 -22.26 42.54 -16.50
N ASN A 2 -21.08 42.51 -17.13
CA ASN A 2 -20.18 41.36 -17.10
C ASN A 2 -19.37 41.43 -15.80
N SER A 3 -19.45 40.40 -14.98
CA SER A 3 -18.48 40.13 -13.91
C SER A 3 -17.80 38.81 -14.24
N GLY A 4 -16.62 38.90 -14.84
CA GLY A 4 -15.74 37.76 -15.03
C GLY A 4 -15.22 37.28 -13.69
N SER A 5 -15.44 36.00 -13.37
CA SER A 5 -14.64 35.31 -12.38
C SER A 5 -13.44 34.70 -13.10
N SER A 6 -12.26 35.20 -12.74
CA SER A 6 -10.96 34.60 -13.07
C SER A 6 -10.94 33.16 -12.55
N GLY A 7 -11.31 32.21 -13.42
CA GLY A 7 -11.03 30.80 -13.22
C GLY A 7 -9.54 30.64 -13.39
N SER A 8 -8.85 30.26 -12.32
CA SER A 8 -7.45 29.82 -12.38
C SER A 8 -7.32 28.77 -13.48
N GLU A 9 -6.62 29.11 -14.55
CA GLU A 9 -6.16 28.18 -15.58
C GLU A 9 -5.27 27.13 -14.91
N PHE A 10 -5.89 26.06 -14.42
CA PHE A 10 -5.18 24.80 -14.22
C PHE A 10 -4.90 24.30 -15.63
N ILE A 11 -3.68 24.50 -16.12
CA ILE A 11 -3.22 24.03 -17.42
C ILE A 11 -3.49 22.52 -17.45
N THR A 12 -4.59 22.12 -18.08
CA THR A 12 -4.85 20.76 -18.54
C THR A 12 -3.95 20.51 -19.74
N GLY A 13 -2.64 20.46 -19.50
CA GLY A 13 -1.78 19.65 -20.34
C GLY A 13 -2.26 18.22 -20.14
N SER A 14 -2.60 17.50 -21.22
CA SER A 14 -2.84 16.07 -21.12
C SER A 14 -1.62 15.45 -20.48
N ASP A 15 -1.73 15.05 -19.22
CA ASP A 15 -0.63 14.43 -18.49
C ASP A 15 -0.21 13.19 -19.30
N ALA A 16 1.01 13.21 -19.82
CA ALA A 16 1.58 12.04 -20.47
C ALA A 16 1.84 11.03 -19.37
N VAL A 17 1.12 9.92 -19.38
CA VAL A 17 1.19 8.89 -18.35
C VAL A 17 1.65 7.56 -18.94
N ARG A 18 2.39 6.79 -18.15
CA ARG A 18 2.76 5.42 -18.49
C ARG A 18 1.50 4.58 -18.65
N CYS A 19 1.40 3.89 -19.79
CA CYS A 19 0.24 3.05 -20.09
C CYS A 19 0.07 1.96 -19.03
N THR A 20 -1.12 1.93 -18.43
CA THR A 20 -1.57 0.94 -17.45
C THR A 20 -3.07 0.74 -17.65
N ASP A 21 -3.65 -0.32 -17.06
CA ASP A 21 -5.09 -0.61 -17.23
C ASP A 21 -6.01 0.51 -16.71
N HIS A 22 -5.55 1.31 -15.76
CA HIS A 22 -6.32 2.39 -15.14
C HIS A 22 -6.02 3.79 -15.71
N MET A 23 -4.94 3.95 -16.50
CA MET A 23 -4.53 5.23 -17.11
C MET A 23 -4.46 6.43 -16.14
N CYS A 24 -4.21 6.19 -14.85
CA CYS A 24 -4.06 7.26 -13.85
C CYS A 24 -2.59 7.71 -13.75
N PRO A 25 -2.32 9.00 -13.45
CA PRO A 25 -0.95 9.52 -13.33
C PRO A 25 -0.20 9.04 -12.08
N LEU A 26 -0.89 8.40 -11.13
CA LEU A 26 -0.34 7.94 -9.87
C LEU A 26 -0.98 6.59 -9.51
N ARG A 27 -0.23 5.76 -8.80
CA ARG A 27 -0.72 4.52 -8.19
C ARG A 27 -0.33 4.47 -6.74
N VAL A 28 -1.31 4.23 -5.86
CA VAL A 28 -1.07 3.93 -4.45
C VAL A 28 -1.28 2.43 -4.24
N HIS A 29 -0.25 1.74 -3.79
CA HIS A 29 -0.27 0.30 -3.54
C HIS A 29 -0.21 0.02 -2.04
N TRP A 30 -1.28 -0.60 -1.53
CA TRP A 30 -1.43 -1.01 -0.14
C TRP A 30 -1.28 -2.53 -0.03
N HIS A 31 -0.19 -2.98 0.56
CA HIS A 31 0.15 -4.40 0.62
C HIS A 31 0.26 -4.90 2.06
N ILE A 32 -0.63 -5.82 2.45
CA ILE A 32 -0.61 -6.45 3.77
C ILE A 32 0.52 -7.50 3.80
N LYS A 33 1.52 -7.32 4.66
CA LYS A 33 2.72 -8.19 4.72
C LYS A 33 2.59 -9.31 5.73
N SER A 34 2.32 -8.95 6.99
CA SER A 34 2.40 -9.87 8.12
C SER A 34 1.31 -9.56 9.14
N ASN A 35 0.86 -10.61 9.83
CA ASN A 35 -0.15 -10.55 10.86
C ASN A 35 0.35 -11.24 12.14
N TYR A 36 0.60 -10.46 13.19
CA TYR A 36 1.09 -10.96 14.49
C TYR A 36 -0.06 -11.01 15.51
N VAL A 37 0.24 -11.26 16.79
CA VAL A 37 -0.81 -11.40 17.82
C VAL A 37 -1.51 -10.06 18.08
N ASP A 38 -0.73 -9.00 18.27
CA ASP A 38 -1.12 -7.68 18.75
C ASP A 38 -0.99 -6.59 17.68
N HIS A 39 -0.32 -6.87 16.57
CA HIS A 39 -0.11 -5.92 15.48
C HIS A 39 -0.15 -6.59 14.10
N TRP A 40 -0.27 -5.76 13.08
CA TRP A 40 -0.20 -6.17 11.68
C TRP A 40 0.62 -5.16 10.88
N ARG A 41 1.23 -5.62 9.79
CA ARG A 41 2.19 -4.85 9.01
C ARG A 41 1.69 -4.64 7.59
N VAL A 42 1.74 -3.41 7.13
CA VAL A 42 1.43 -3.01 5.77
C VAL A 42 2.65 -2.35 5.14
N LYS A 43 2.87 -2.59 3.85
CA LYS A 43 3.75 -1.79 3.01
C LYS A 43 2.89 -0.89 2.12
N LEU A 44 3.14 0.40 2.22
CA LEU A 44 2.49 1.42 1.43
C LEU A 44 3.51 1.96 0.42
N THR A 45 3.18 1.90 -0.86
CA THR A 45 4.01 2.40 -1.95
C THR A 45 3.22 3.37 -2.80
N VAL A 46 3.76 4.56 -3.02
CA VAL A 46 3.22 5.53 -3.98
C VAL A 46 4.14 5.55 -5.19
N THR A 47 3.57 5.35 -6.38
CA THR A 47 4.28 5.32 -7.66
C THR A 47 3.75 6.42 -8.56
N ASN A 48 4.65 7.21 -9.11
CA ASN A 48 4.34 8.22 -10.10
C ASN A 48 4.46 7.63 -11.49
N LEU A 49 3.36 7.69 -12.24
CA LEU A 49 3.26 7.19 -13.61
C LEU A 49 3.25 8.35 -14.62
N ASN A 50 3.27 9.60 -14.17
CA ASN A 50 3.33 10.77 -15.03
C ASN A 50 4.76 10.97 -15.54
N TYR A 51 4.95 11.17 -16.85
CA TYR A 51 6.25 11.40 -17.48
C TYR A 51 6.79 12.82 -17.31
N ASN A 52 5.92 13.80 -17.05
CA ASN A 52 6.25 15.22 -17.14
C ASN A 52 6.12 15.96 -15.79
N ARG A 53 5.77 15.26 -14.71
CA ARG A 53 5.47 15.87 -13.41
C ARG A 53 6.14 15.14 -12.27
N ASN A 54 6.96 15.88 -11.51
CA ASN A 54 7.43 15.49 -10.18
C ASN A 54 6.44 15.98 -9.12
N TYR A 55 6.37 15.28 -7.98
CA TYR A 55 5.66 15.75 -6.80
C TYR A 55 6.65 16.06 -5.67
N SER A 56 6.95 17.34 -5.48
CA SER A 56 7.76 17.83 -4.36
C SER A 56 6.86 18.12 -3.15
N ASN A 57 7.35 17.84 -1.94
CA ASN A 57 6.60 17.96 -0.69
C ASN A 57 5.23 17.29 -0.75
N TRP A 58 5.21 16.10 -1.36
CA TRP A 58 3.98 15.32 -1.52
C TRP A 58 3.37 15.01 -0.16
N ASN A 59 2.04 14.91 -0.15
CA ASN A 59 1.27 14.47 0.98
C ASN A 59 0.30 13.36 0.57
N LEU A 60 0.01 12.46 1.51
CA LEU A 60 -0.89 11.35 1.33
C LEU A 60 -1.77 11.23 2.58
N VAL A 61 -3.08 11.30 2.39
CA VAL A 61 -4.05 11.09 3.45
C VAL A 61 -4.68 9.72 3.25
N VAL A 62 -4.70 8.90 4.30
CA VAL A 62 -5.30 7.57 4.30
C VAL A 62 -6.36 7.51 5.38
N HIS A 63 -7.58 7.19 4.98
CA HIS A 63 -8.69 6.91 5.89
C HIS A 63 -8.82 5.39 6.05
N HIS A 64 -8.53 4.87 7.24
CA HIS A 64 -8.59 3.45 7.54
C HIS A 64 -8.82 3.19 9.05
N PRO A 65 -9.83 2.39 9.45
CA PRO A 65 -10.18 2.14 10.85
C PRO A 65 -9.03 1.72 11.77
N GLY A 66 -8.04 0.99 11.23
CA GLY A 66 -6.82 0.62 11.95
C GLY A 66 -5.97 1.78 12.50
N PHE A 67 -6.14 3.01 12.03
CA PHE A 67 -5.47 4.19 12.59
C PHE A 67 -6.15 4.73 13.87
N SER A 68 -7.32 4.22 14.24
CA SER A 68 -7.92 4.45 15.57
C SER A 68 -7.10 3.84 16.71
N GLN A 69 -6.12 2.98 16.38
CA GLN A 69 -5.15 2.41 17.31
C GLN A 69 -3.76 2.99 16.99
N PRO A 70 -2.82 2.94 17.96
CA PRO A 70 -1.46 3.38 17.72
C PRO A 70 -0.83 2.70 16.50
N ALA A 71 -0.11 3.48 15.71
CA ALA A 71 0.62 2.99 14.55
C ALA A 71 2.04 3.57 14.52
N THR A 72 3.00 2.76 14.09
CA THR A 72 4.38 3.19 13.86
C THR A 72 4.66 3.20 12.36
N THR A 73 5.07 4.35 11.85
CA THR A 73 5.48 4.52 10.45
C THR A 73 6.98 4.73 10.40
N TYR A 74 7.65 4.12 9.42
CA TYR A 74 9.10 4.16 9.35
C TYR A 74 9.61 5.23 8.37
N SER A 75 9.55 4.96 7.07
CA SER A 75 10.24 5.75 6.05
C SER A 75 9.51 7.04 5.65
N PHE A 76 8.40 7.38 6.31
CA PHE A 76 7.63 8.61 6.12
C PHE A 76 7.40 9.29 7.47
N ASN A 77 7.24 10.61 7.43
CA ASN A 77 6.62 11.32 8.54
C ASN A 77 5.11 11.06 8.56
N THR A 78 4.51 11.10 9.74
CA THR A 78 3.07 10.85 9.90
C THR A 78 2.47 11.65 11.04
N THR A 79 1.20 12.00 10.91
CA THR A 79 0.36 12.50 12.00
C THR A 79 -1.08 12.03 11.81
N LEU A 80 -1.81 11.86 12.91
CA LEU A 80 -3.24 11.55 12.87
C LEU A 80 -4.04 12.86 12.85
N LEU A 81 -4.99 12.95 11.92
CA LEU A 81 -5.83 14.12 11.76
C LEU A 81 -7.03 14.04 12.71
N HIS A 82 -6.89 14.64 13.89
CA HIS A 82 -7.96 14.77 14.87
C HIS A 82 -8.61 16.15 14.72
N THR A 83 -9.72 16.24 14.00
CA THR A 83 -10.49 17.50 13.90
C THR A 83 -11.97 17.22 14.05
N ASN A 84 -12.72 18.18 14.58
CA ASN A 84 -14.16 18.04 14.75
C ASN A 84 -14.84 17.75 13.40
N GLY A 85 -15.39 16.54 13.24
CA GLY A 85 -16.01 16.06 12.00
C GLY A 85 -15.14 15.15 11.14
N ILE A 86 -13.87 14.93 11.49
CA ILE A 86 -13.00 13.90 10.91
C ILE A 86 -12.84 12.78 11.96
N SER A 87 -12.98 11.53 11.54
CA SER A 87 -12.83 10.36 12.41
C SER A 87 -11.39 10.15 12.84
N ASP A 88 -11.18 9.57 14.03
CA ASP A 88 -9.86 9.30 14.63
C ASP A 88 -9.04 8.22 13.90
N ASP A 89 -9.42 7.89 12.66
CA ASP A 89 -8.85 6.84 11.83
C ASP A 89 -8.33 7.38 10.49
N VAL A 90 -8.03 8.68 10.43
CA VAL A 90 -7.42 9.37 9.29
C VAL A 90 -5.97 9.74 9.60
N ALA A 91 -5.03 9.20 8.81
CA ALA A 91 -3.61 9.47 8.92
C ALA A 91 -3.09 10.28 7.72
N LEU A 92 -2.32 11.32 8.01
CA LEU A 92 -1.56 12.10 7.04
C LEU A 92 -0.10 11.62 7.02
N PHE A 93 0.45 11.47 5.82
CA PHE A 93 1.84 11.07 5.55
C PHE A 93 2.52 12.08 4.63
N TRP A 94 3.81 12.29 4.83
CA TRP A 94 4.66 13.10 3.96
C TRP A 94 6.12 12.63 4.01
N GLY A 95 6.91 13.14 3.07
CA GLY A 95 8.34 12.84 3.00
C GLY A 95 9.14 13.33 4.22
N ILE A 96 10.29 12.72 4.43
CA ILE A 96 11.32 13.14 5.37
C ILE A 96 12.30 14.03 4.61
N ASP A 97 12.61 15.19 5.20
CA ASP A 97 13.53 16.17 4.63
C ASP A 97 14.86 15.51 4.23
N TYR A 98 15.33 15.86 3.02
CA TYR A 98 16.56 15.33 2.42
C TYR A 98 16.59 13.80 2.18
N TYR A 99 15.46 13.11 2.31
CA TYR A 99 15.35 11.67 2.05
C TYR A 99 14.38 11.33 0.92
N ASN A 100 13.11 11.73 1.06
CA ASN A 100 12.07 11.38 0.09
C ASN A 100 10.98 12.44 -0.02
N THR A 101 11.35 13.72 0.09
CA THR A 101 10.44 14.84 -0.16
C THR A 101 10.04 14.98 -1.62
N GLU A 102 10.77 14.37 -2.55
CA GLU A 102 10.46 14.37 -3.97
C GLU A 102 10.05 12.98 -4.45
N LEU A 103 8.89 12.89 -5.08
CA LEU A 103 8.45 11.74 -5.86
C LEU A 103 8.64 12.07 -7.34
N LEU A 104 9.72 11.55 -7.90
CA LEU A 104 10.11 11.79 -9.29
C LEU A 104 9.09 11.22 -10.28
N ASN A 105 9.05 11.77 -11.48
CA ASN A 105 8.28 11.32 -12.62
C ASN A 105 8.70 9.92 -13.09
N ALA A 106 7.88 9.35 -13.99
CA ALA A 106 8.28 8.21 -14.78
C ALA A 106 9.21 8.64 -15.93
N ASP A 107 10.09 7.73 -16.35
CA ASP A 107 10.83 7.82 -17.59
C ASP A 107 10.58 6.55 -18.43
N GLU A 108 11.28 6.41 -19.56
CA GLU A 108 11.09 5.29 -20.50
C GLU A 108 11.30 3.92 -19.82
N ASP A 109 12.25 3.82 -18.90
CA ASP A 109 12.69 2.56 -18.31
C ASP A 109 12.09 2.33 -16.92
N GLN A 110 11.98 3.37 -16.10
CA GLN A 110 11.65 3.30 -14.68
C GLN A 110 10.52 4.26 -14.28
N VAL A 111 10.01 4.07 -13.07
CA VAL A 111 8.99 4.90 -12.44
C VAL A 111 9.51 5.41 -11.11
N GLY A 112 9.28 6.69 -10.80
CA GLY A 112 9.54 7.20 -9.46
C GLY A 112 8.59 6.55 -8.45
N SER A 113 9.13 6.17 -7.29
CA SER A 113 8.32 5.63 -6.20
C SER A 113 8.89 5.94 -4.82
N VAL A 114 8.00 6.10 -3.86
CA VAL A 114 8.32 6.22 -2.44
C VAL A 114 7.57 5.13 -1.69
N SER A 115 8.16 4.58 -0.64
CA SER A 115 7.54 3.50 0.14
C SER A 115 7.80 3.64 1.63
N THR A 116 6.87 3.17 2.42
CA THR A 116 7.02 2.99 3.86
C THR A 116 6.42 1.67 4.31
N GLU A 117 6.84 1.22 5.48
CA GLU A 117 6.11 0.20 6.22
C GLU A 117 5.38 0.84 7.40
N ILE A 118 4.23 0.29 7.72
CA ILE A 118 3.37 0.74 8.81
C ILE A 118 3.09 -0.47 9.69
N LEU A 119 3.36 -0.33 10.97
CA LEU A 119 2.99 -1.29 12.01
C LEU A 119 1.76 -0.76 12.72
N LEU A 120 0.61 -1.41 12.54
CA LEU A 120 -0.66 -1.00 13.16
C LEU A 120 -0.98 -1.94 14.32
N THR A 121 -1.28 -1.36 15.48
CA THR A 121 -1.80 -2.12 16.62
C THR A 121 -3.21 -2.63 16.31
N LYS A 122 -3.51 -3.84 16.76
CA LYS A 122 -4.84 -4.43 16.62
C LYS A 122 -5.74 -4.00 17.76
N ASP A 123 -6.95 -3.59 17.40
CA ASP A 123 -8.07 -3.66 18.32
C ASP A 123 -8.69 -5.06 18.23
N HIS A 124 -8.56 -5.84 19.31
CA HIS A 124 -9.10 -7.20 19.38
C HIS A 124 -10.63 -7.28 19.18
N LYS A 125 -11.36 -6.16 19.30
CA LYS A 125 -12.81 -6.12 19.09
C LYS A 125 -13.21 -5.91 17.64
N THR A 126 -12.45 -5.11 16.88
CA THR A 126 -12.85 -4.66 15.54
C THR A 126 -11.96 -5.20 14.42
N PHE A 127 -10.73 -5.62 14.73
CA PHE A 127 -9.77 -6.10 13.74
C PHE A 127 -10.25 -7.38 13.03
N THR A 128 -10.25 -7.36 11.69
CA THR A 128 -10.53 -8.52 10.85
C THR A 128 -9.90 -8.38 9.47
N PHE A 129 -9.66 -9.49 8.76
CA PHE A 129 -9.32 -9.47 7.33
C PHE A 129 -10.51 -9.76 6.43
N SER A 130 -11.68 -10.00 7.00
CA SER A 130 -12.91 -10.26 6.25
C SER A 130 -13.37 -9.01 5.51
N ASN A 131 -14.01 -9.22 4.35
CA ASN A 131 -14.72 -8.17 3.59
C ASN A 131 -13.87 -6.93 3.30
N GLY A 132 -12.57 -7.13 3.03
CA GLY A 132 -11.66 -6.03 2.70
C GLY A 132 -11.43 -5.03 3.85
N TRP A 133 -11.68 -5.40 5.10
CA TRP A 133 -11.52 -4.49 6.25
C TRP A 133 -10.12 -3.90 6.36
N ALA A 134 -9.09 -4.70 6.04
CA ALA A 134 -7.68 -4.30 6.13
C ALA A 134 -7.21 -3.40 4.98
N LEU A 135 -8.13 -2.96 4.12
CA LEU A 135 -7.86 -2.08 2.98
C LEU A 135 -8.42 -0.67 3.27
N PRO A 136 -7.74 0.40 2.80
CA PRO A 136 -8.19 1.77 3.02
C PRO A 136 -9.61 2.01 2.52
N ARG A 137 -10.34 2.89 3.21
CA ARG A 137 -11.67 3.33 2.78
C ARG A 137 -11.56 4.43 1.74
N THR A 138 -10.61 5.34 1.93
CA THR A 138 -10.35 6.46 1.02
C THR A 138 -8.89 6.85 1.10
N ILE A 139 -8.34 7.33 -0.02
CA ILE A 139 -6.97 7.82 -0.12
C ILE A 139 -7.02 9.14 -0.88
N TYR A 140 -6.32 10.16 -0.35
CA TYR A 140 -6.05 11.39 -1.09
C TYR A 140 -4.56 11.55 -1.26
N PHE A 141 -4.13 11.93 -2.46
CA PHE A 141 -2.74 12.27 -2.74
C PHE A 141 -2.67 13.69 -3.28
N ALA A 142 -1.82 14.52 -2.68
CA ALA A 142 -1.68 15.94 -3.03
C ALA A 142 -3.03 16.71 -3.06
N GLY A 143 -3.98 16.30 -2.21
CA GLY A 143 -5.33 16.88 -2.14
C GLY A 143 -6.36 16.30 -3.13
N GLU A 144 -5.96 15.43 -4.05
CA GLU A 144 -6.86 14.77 -5.01
C GLU A 144 -7.27 13.38 -4.54
N ASN A 145 -8.52 13.00 -4.77
CA ASN A 145 -9.05 11.69 -4.38
C ASN A 145 -8.53 10.59 -5.32
N CYS A 146 -7.94 9.54 -4.76
CA CYS A 146 -7.56 8.36 -5.52
C CYS A 146 -8.76 7.42 -5.71
N ILE A 147 -9.00 6.98 -6.94
CA ILE A 147 -10.05 6.01 -7.24
C ILE A 147 -9.65 4.65 -6.67
N MET A 148 -10.47 4.14 -5.76
CA MET A 148 -10.34 2.80 -5.21
C MET A 148 -11.03 1.79 -6.13
N PRO A 149 -10.49 0.56 -6.27
CA PRO A 149 -11.15 -0.48 -7.04
C PRO A 149 -12.46 -0.94 -6.36
N SER A 150 -13.34 -1.58 -7.12
CA SER A 150 -14.60 -2.11 -6.58
C SER A 150 -14.32 -3.13 -5.47
N PRO A 151 -15.11 -3.14 -4.37
CA PRO A 151 -14.93 -4.11 -3.28
C PRO A 151 -14.87 -5.58 -3.73
N GLU A 152 -15.61 -5.93 -4.77
CA GLU A 152 -15.64 -7.29 -5.35
C GLU A 152 -14.32 -7.72 -6.02
N THR A 153 -13.48 -6.75 -6.39
CA THR A 153 -12.18 -6.98 -7.01
C THR A 153 -11.04 -7.03 -6.00
N TYR A 154 -11.32 -6.77 -4.72
CA TYR A 154 -10.29 -6.85 -3.70
C TYR A 154 -9.80 -8.29 -3.53
N PRO A 155 -8.47 -8.47 -3.34
CA PRO A 155 -7.92 -9.78 -3.14
C PRO A 155 -8.49 -10.38 -1.86
N MET A 156 -9.12 -11.54 -1.99
CA MET A 156 -9.54 -12.34 -0.85
C MET A 156 -8.36 -13.16 -0.34
N LEU A 157 -8.31 -13.37 0.97
CA LEU A 157 -7.37 -14.35 1.53
C LEU A 157 -7.63 -15.70 0.85
N PRO A 158 -6.58 -16.40 0.38
CA PRO A 158 -6.76 -17.71 -0.22
C PRO A 158 -7.47 -18.62 0.79
N ASN A 159 -8.66 -19.11 0.41
CA ASN A 159 -9.37 -20.17 1.13
C ASN A 159 -8.60 -21.48 0.96
N GLY A 160 -7.47 -21.63 1.65
CA GLY A 160 -6.63 -22.80 1.49
C GLY A 160 -5.63 -22.95 2.62
N THR A 161 -5.74 -24.06 3.34
CA THR A 161 -4.60 -24.63 4.05
C THR A 161 -3.50 -24.88 3.01
N SER A 162 -2.30 -24.35 3.25
CA SER A 162 -1.13 -24.75 2.48
C SER A 162 -0.91 -26.24 2.73
N THR A 163 -1.42 -27.10 1.84
CA THR A 163 -1.13 -28.52 1.86
C THR A 163 0.34 -28.66 1.49
N ARG A 164 1.19 -28.66 2.51
CA ARG A 164 2.60 -29.01 2.38
C ARG A 164 2.64 -30.37 1.71
N SER A 165 3.09 -30.43 0.46
CA SER A 165 3.08 -31.71 -0.26
C SER A 165 3.99 -32.70 0.51
N PRO A 166 3.54 -33.94 0.77
CA PRO A 166 4.29 -34.90 1.58
C PRO A 166 5.55 -35.44 0.89
N VAL A 167 5.91 -34.87 -0.28
CA VAL A 167 7.00 -35.31 -1.14
C VAL A 167 8.35 -35.23 -0.40
N HIS A 168 8.49 -34.29 0.54
CA HIS A 168 9.71 -34.15 1.33
C HIS A 168 9.98 -35.35 2.27
N ASN A 169 8.93 -36.00 2.78
CA ASN A 169 9.07 -37.17 3.66
C ASN A 169 9.52 -38.41 2.86
N LEU A 170 9.00 -38.59 1.64
CA LEU A 170 9.38 -39.71 0.76
C LEU A 170 10.87 -39.70 0.39
N ILE A 171 11.44 -38.52 0.13
CA ILE A 171 12.87 -38.39 -0.22
C ILE A 171 13.75 -38.82 0.97
N LEU A 172 13.39 -38.45 2.20
CA LEU A 172 14.11 -38.86 3.40
C LEU A 172 14.09 -40.39 3.61
N PHE A 173 12.94 -41.04 3.40
CA PHE A 173 12.85 -42.50 3.48
C PHE A 173 13.68 -43.21 2.41
N ILE A 174 13.73 -42.67 1.18
CA ILE A 174 14.57 -43.22 0.10
C ILE A 174 16.06 -43.09 0.44
N ILE A 175 16.50 -41.94 0.96
CA ILE A 175 17.89 -41.74 1.38
C ILE A 175 18.28 -42.69 2.52
N ILE A 176 17.42 -42.85 3.53
CA ILE A 176 17.67 -43.78 4.63
C ILE A 176 17.76 -45.23 4.12
N TYR A 177 16.83 -45.64 3.24
CA TYR A 177 16.83 -46.98 2.65
C TYR A 177 18.10 -47.27 1.83
N LEU A 178 18.55 -46.31 1.00
CA LEU A 178 19.77 -46.44 0.21
C LEU A 178 21.01 -46.57 1.09
N ASN A 179 21.13 -45.76 2.14
CA ASN A 179 22.23 -45.87 3.10
C ASN A 179 22.23 -47.22 3.82
N PHE A 180 21.05 -47.71 4.25
CA PHE A 180 20.94 -49.02 4.90
C PHE A 180 21.33 -50.19 3.97
N LYS A 181 21.08 -50.06 2.67
CA LYS A 181 21.49 -51.05 1.66
C LYS A 181 23.00 -51.03 1.41
N LEU A 182 23.62 -49.84 1.42
CA LEU A 182 25.07 -49.67 1.22
C LEU A 182 25.91 -50.11 2.43
N LEU A 183 25.37 -50.00 3.64
CA LEU A 183 26.03 -50.46 4.89
C LEU A 183 25.95 -51.99 5.11
N ARG A 184 25.21 -52.73 4.27
CA ARG A 184 25.02 -54.19 4.35
C ARG A 184 25.81 -54.97 3.28
N PHE A 185 26.81 -54.35 2.66
CA PHE A 185 27.83 -55.00 1.84
C PHE A 185 29.21 -54.84 2.45
#